data_AF-A0AAV1SZ43-F1
#
_entry.id   AF-A0AAV1SZ43-F1
#
_cell.length_a   1.000
_cell.length_b   1.000
_cell.length_c   1.000
_cell.angle_alpha   90.00
_cell.angle_beta   90.00
_cell.angle_gamma   90.00
#
_symmetry.space_group_name_H-M   'P 1'
#
loop_
_entity.id
_entity.type
_entity.pdbx_description
1 polymer ?
#
loop_
_entity_poly.entity_id
_entity_poly.type
_entity_poly.pdbx_seq_one_letter_code
_entity_poly.pdbx_strand_id
1 'polypeptide(L)'
;MASTPVIVRSTNSTKIPRPLLTAFNLSASVRFPDGPYGSVHAKRLLEDLKSTLGEERASPPIPTSMGVKMASAVGTLVTSLHSYGQNTGGLSSGYRQKARSFELYAIMAYLETRFPALESGQPREKERREYEILQLALADNNVVKSSKDGRDKIISTVREYLSRRQWTEITPELAHDLMERVQSKENTPGKISMEYGIGGESTWVSKNRIGNPFASPKLGALVGYIGEYNKQHHTSWTLLDVFIAGYRGEAKVAGMLSLARLSCIYGREAQQMEKELFEMWLRKGLKIVQVVNILLTQITNDRPWLYIVKDPLKRYILAFSQKYSAPEQCTAKILNLLKTDVFSSKELLIEAQAAEREIEDFVLKAKKSVS
;
A
#
# COMPACT_ATOMS: atom_id res chain seq x y z
N MET A 1 -55.88 -37.23 28.56
CA MET A 1 -54.81 -36.40 29.15
C MET A 1 -53.50 -36.78 28.48
N ALA A 2 -53.06 -35.99 27.51
CA ALA A 2 -51.80 -36.17 26.80
C ALA A 2 -51.17 -34.78 26.64
N SER A 3 -50.01 -34.59 27.25
CA SER A 3 -49.33 -33.31 27.37
C SER A 3 -48.52 -32.99 26.11
N THR A 4 -48.68 -31.78 25.61
CA THR A 4 -47.94 -31.18 24.49
C THR A 4 -46.56 -30.70 24.95
N PRO A 5 -45.49 -30.81 24.14
CA PRO A 5 -44.18 -30.31 24.53
C PRO A 5 -44.10 -28.79 24.38
N VAL A 6 -43.56 -28.13 25.41
CA VAL A 6 -43.28 -26.69 25.43
C VAL A 6 -41.95 -26.43 24.70
N ILE A 7 -42.02 -25.71 23.58
CA ILE A 7 -40.83 -25.16 22.91
C ILE A 7 -40.45 -23.86 23.61
N VAL A 8 -39.35 -23.88 24.35
CA VAL A 8 -38.72 -22.68 24.91
C VAL A 8 -38.04 -21.92 23.76
N ARG A 9 -38.66 -20.82 23.32
CA ARG A 9 -38.02 -19.84 22.44
C ARG A 9 -37.02 -19.03 23.25
N SER A 10 -35.73 -19.23 22.99
CA SER A 10 -34.66 -18.33 23.44
C SER A 10 -34.81 -16.98 22.74
N THR A 11 -35.26 -15.97 23.48
CA THR A 11 -35.30 -14.57 23.03
C THR A 11 -34.05 -13.83 23.53
N ASN A 12 -32.87 -14.28 23.14
CA ASN A 12 -31.66 -13.46 23.20
C ASN A 12 -31.29 -12.99 21.79
N SER A 13 -32.19 -12.23 21.19
CA SER A 13 -31.84 -11.32 20.09
C SER A 13 -31.39 -10.03 20.76
N THR A 14 -30.08 -9.90 20.98
CA THR A 14 -29.44 -8.61 21.26
C THR A 14 -29.67 -7.73 20.04
N LYS A 15 -30.76 -6.95 20.09
CA LYS A 15 -30.96 -5.82 19.18
C LYS A 15 -29.76 -4.90 19.36
N ILE A 16 -28.88 -4.94 18.37
CA ILE A 16 -27.74 -4.04 18.24
C ILE A 16 -28.27 -2.61 18.35
N PRO A 17 -27.73 -1.76 19.25
CA PRO A 17 -28.06 -0.35 19.26
C PRO A 17 -27.71 0.26 17.89
N ARG A 18 -28.72 0.77 17.17
CA ARG A 18 -28.54 1.58 15.95
C ARG A 18 -27.41 2.62 16.05
N PRO A 19 -27.11 3.27 17.19
CA PRO A 19 -25.96 4.18 17.28
C PRO A 19 -24.60 3.55 16.95
N LEU A 20 -24.36 2.25 17.18
CA LEU A 20 -23.08 1.60 16.86
C LEU A 20 -22.83 1.51 15.35
N LEU A 21 -23.86 1.18 14.57
CA LEU A 21 -23.78 1.18 13.10
C LEU A 21 -23.77 2.61 12.53
N THR A 22 -24.31 3.58 13.28
CA THR A 22 -24.37 5.00 12.88
C THR A 22 -23.06 5.73 13.12
N ALA A 23 -22.30 5.41 14.18
CA ALA A 23 -20.96 5.98 14.41
C ALA A 23 -20.02 5.62 13.24
N PHE A 24 -20.16 4.40 12.71
CA PHE A 24 -19.43 3.94 11.54
C PHE A 24 -20.06 4.32 10.19
N ASN A 25 -21.14 5.13 10.10
CA ASN A 25 -21.93 5.44 8.87
C ASN A 25 -21.10 5.76 7.59
N LEU A 26 -20.53 4.73 6.98
CA LEU A 26 -20.76 4.08 5.68
C LEU A 26 -21.45 4.87 4.57
N SER A 27 -21.19 6.17 4.44
CA SER A 27 -21.51 6.93 3.24
C SER A 27 -20.39 7.89 2.88
N ALA A 28 -19.34 7.33 2.30
CA ALA A 28 -18.67 7.86 1.12
C ALA A 28 -17.63 6.82 0.71
N SER A 29 -17.75 6.29 -0.51
CA SER A 29 -16.57 5.92 -1.27
C SER A 29 -15.55 7.05 -1.05
N VAL A 30 -14.34 6.73 -0.59
CA VAL A 30 -13.23 7.68 -0.65
C VAL A 30 -13.01 7.95 -2.13
N ARG A 31 -13.76 8.90 -2.68
CA ARG A 31 -13.73 9.25 -4.10
C ARG A 31 -12.50 10.10 -4.32
N PHE A 32 -11.45 9.47 -4.79
CA PHE A 32 -10.32 10.17 -5.38
C PHE A 32 -10.71 10.60 -6.81
N PRO A 33 -10.52 11.86 -7.20
CA PRO A 33 -10.93 12.34 -8.52
C PRO A 33 -10.22 11.57 -9.65
N ASP A 34 -10.99 11.20 -10.67
CA ASP A 34 -10.52 10.50 -11.87
C ASP A 34 -9.89 11.49 -12.87
N GLY A 35 -8.69 11.19 -13.37
CA GLY A 35 -7.99 11.96 -14.41
C GLY A 35 -7.26 11.04 -15.41
N PRO A 36 -7.12 11.45 -16.68
CA PRO A 36 -6.63 10.57 -17.75
C PRO A 36 -5.10 10.46 -17.84
N TYR A 37 -4.62 9.30 -18.31
CA TYR A 37 -3.20 8.95 -18.49
C TYR A 37 -2.73 9.16 -19.94
N GLY A 38 -1.55 9.77 -20.12
CA GLY A 38 -0.77 9.73 -21.37
C GLY A 38 0.25 8.58 -21.38
N SER A 39 0.39 7.87 -22.50
CA SER A 39 1.24 6.68 -22.64
C SER A 39 2.08 6.69 -23.92
N VAL A 40 3.32 6.20 -23.87
CA VAL A 40 4.17 5.89 -25.04
C VAL A 40 4.79 4.48 -24.88
N HIS A 41 4.89 3.77 -26.01
CA HIS A 41 5.16 2.33 -26.21
C HIS A 41 6.58 1.80 -25.88
N ALA A 42 6.68 0.50 -25.56
CA ALA A 42 7.55 -0.50 -26.23
C ALA A 42 7.39 -1.94 -25.64
N LYS A 43 7.81 -2.95 -26.43
CA LYS A 43 7.49 -4.40 -26.40
C LYS A 43 8.63 -5.34 -25.90
N ARG A 44 8.27 -6.61 -25.59
CA ARG A 44 9.05 -7.90 -25.46
C ARG A 44 9.85 -8.12 -24.16
N LEU A 45 10.04 -9.34 -23.58
CA LEU A 45 9.85 -10.76 -23.95
C LEU A 45 9.66 -11.63 -22.66
N LEU A 46 9.27 -12.91 -22.81
CA LEU A 46 8.52 -13.72 -21.83
C LEU A 46 9.14 -15.13 -21.57
N GLU A 47 10.44 -15.23 -21.28
CA GLU A 47 11.12 -16.54 -21.08
C GLU A 47 11.66 -16.85 -19.68
N ASP A 48 11.72 -15.90 -18.74
CA ASP A 48 12.36 -16.14 -17.42
C ASP A 48 11.46 -16.75 -16.33
N LEU A 49 10.19 -17.05 -16.61
CA LEU A 49 9.20 -17.42 -15.58
C LEU A 49 9.19 -18.91 -15.19
N LYS A 50 9.94 -19.78 -15.88
CA LYS A 50 9.96 -21.23 -15.59
C LYS A 50 11.05 -21.68 -14.60
N SER A 51 12.06 -20.85 -14.32
CA SER A 51 13.25 -21.27 -13.53
C SER A 51 13.15 -20.99 -12.02
N THR A 52 12.28 -20.08 -11.58
CA THR A 52 12.40 -19.44 -10.24
C THR A 52 11.35 -19.85 -9.20
N LEU A 53 10.59 -20.94 -9.42
CA LEU A 53 9.68 -21.48 -8.38
C LEU A 53 10.40 -22.34 -7.32
N GLY A 54 11.71 -22.57 -7.45
CA GLY A 54 12.48 -23.47 -6.58
C GLY A 54 13.18 -22.83 -5.38
N GLU A 55 13.82 -21.67 -5.51
CA GLU A 55 14.75 -21.17 -4.49
C GLU A 55 14.73 -19.64 -4.39
N GLU A 56 13.90 -19.10 -3.50
CA GLU A 56 14.11 -17.84 -2.73
C GLU A 56 12.78 -17.47 -2.02
N ARG A 57 12.63 -17.96 -0.78
CA ARG A 57 11.45 -17.70 0.06
C ARG A 57 11.52 -16.28 0.65
N ALA A 58 11.05 -15.27 -0.09
CA ALA A 58 11.02 -13.86 0.35
C ALA A 58 9.76 -13.07 -0.08
N SER A 59 8.57 -13.63 0.12
CA SER A 59 7.27 -12.94 -0.03
C SER A 59 6.52 -12.93 1.31
N PRO A 60 5.40 -12.17 1.48
CA PRO A 60 4.44 -12.45 2.56
C PRO A 60 4.20 -13.97 2.62
N PRO A 61 3.86 -14.56 3.77
CA PRO A 61 3.41 -15.94 3.72
C PRO A 61 2.20 -15.93 2.80
N ILE A 62 2.39 -16.43 1.57
CA ILE A 62 1.30 -16.97 0.79
C ILE A 62 0.56 -17.84 1.80
N PRO A 63 -0.77 -17.71 1.96
CA PRO A 63 -1.54 -18.58 2.82
C PRO A 63 -0.97 -19.99 2.68
N THR A 64 -0.43 -20.53 3.77
CA THR A 64 0.43 -21.73 3.76
C THR A 64 -0.29 -22.95 3.19
N SER A 65 -1.60 -22.80 2.95
CA SER A 65 -2.52 -23.75 2.35
C SER A 65 -2.60 -23.73 0.83
N MET A 66 -1.95 -22.79 0.12
CA MET A 66 -2.15 -22.63 -1.33
C MET A 66 -1.32 -23.63 -2.15
N GLY A 67 -1.99 -24.47 -2.94
CA GLY A 67 -1.31 -25.37 -3.88
C GLY A 67 -0.44 -24.63 -4.91
N VAL A 68 0.68 -25.23 -5.29
CA VAL A 68 1.68 -24.66 -6.25
C VAL A 68 1.03 -24.17 -7.55
N LYS A 69 0.03 -24.90 -8.06
CA LYS A 69 -0.70 -24.54 -9.29
C LYS A 69 -1.44 -23.22 -9.16
N MET A 70 -2.10 -22.98 -8.02
CA MET A 70 -2.84 -21.74 -7.77
C MET A 70 -1.87 -20.56 -7.65
N ALA A 71 -0.78 -20.70 -6.90
CA ALA A 71 0.24 -19.64 -6.80
C ALA A 71 0.83 -19.28 -8.18
N SER A 72 1.08 -20.27 -9.03
CA SER A 72 1.56 -20.06 -10.41
C SER A 72 0.54 -19.31 -11.28
N ALA A 73 -0.75 -19.65 -11.19
CA ALA A 73 -1.82 -18.98 -11.93
C ALA A 73 -2.01 -17.52 -11.49
N VAL A 74 -2.00 -17.25 -10.18
CA VAL A 74 -2.07 -15.88 -9.65
C VAL A 74 -0.84 -15.08 -10.09
N GLY A 75 0.36 -15.67 -10.02
CA GLY A 75 1.59 -15.02 -10.52
C GLY A 75 1.54 -14.68 -12.02
N THR A 76 0.89 -15.53 -12.82
CA THR A 76 0.65 -15.29 -14.25
C THR A 76 -0.32 -14.12 -14.44
N LEU A 77 -1.42 -14.08 -13.69
CA LEU A 77 -2.37 -12.96 -13.71
C LEU A 77 -1.71 -11.64 -13.32
N VAL A 78 -0.94 -11.61 -12.22
CA VAL A 78 -0.14 -10.44 -11.81
C VAL A 78 0.78 -9.98 -12.94
N THR A 79 1.48 -10.92 -13.59
CA THR A 79 2.39 -10.59 -14.69
C THR A 79 1.64 -9.94 -15.86
N SER A 80 0.47 -10.47 -16.22
CA SER A 80 -0.39 -9.90 -17.27
C SER A 80 -0.94 -8.52 -16.90
N LEU A 81 -1.28 -8.29 -15.63
CA LEU A 81 -1.72 -6.96 -15.17
C LEU A 81 -0.62 -5.91 -15.34
N HIS A 82 0.65 -6.28 -15.18
CA HIS A 82 1.76 -5.36 -15.41
C HIS A 82 2.13 -5.20 -16.90
N SER A 83 1.74 -6.11 -17.80
CA SER A 83 2.15 -6.04 -19.21
C SER A 83 1.49 -4.90 -20.00
N TYR A 84 0.37 -4.35 -19.53
CA TYR A 84 -0.41 -3.30 -20.22
C TYR A 84 -0.03 -1.86 -19.84
N GLY A 85 1.26 -1.57 -19.72
CA GLY A 85 1.73 -0.17 -19.76
C GLY A 85 2.15 0.43 -18.43
N GLN A 86 2.52 -0.38 -17.43
CA GLN A 86 3.50 0.15 -16.49
C GLN A 86 4.88 0.09 -17.13
N ASN A 87 5.47 1.26 -17.38
CA ASN A 87 6.86 1.36 -17.76
C ASN A 87 7.73 0.98 -16.55
N THR A 88 7.85 -0.32 -16.32
CA THR A 88 8.86 -0.91 -15.42
C THR A 88 10.22 -1.02 -16.11
N GLY A 89 10.35 -0.48 -17.33
CA GLY A 89 11.62 -0.31 -18.02
C GLY A 89 12.53 0.58 -17.17
N GLY A 90 13.72 0.08 -16.86
CA GLY A 90 14.67 0.75 -15.95
C GLY A 90 14.53 0.37 -14.48
N LEU A 91 13.53 -0.42 -14.09
CA LEU A 91 13.47 -1.01 -12.75
C LEU A 91 14.32 -2.30 -12.70
N SER A 92 15.07 -2.49 -11.61
CA SER A 92 15.79 -3.73 -11.36
C SER A 92 14.82 -4.92 -11.22
N SER A 93 15.29 -6.13 -11.53
CA SER A 93 14.49 -7.36 -11.41
C SER A 93 13.89 -7.53 -10.00
N GLY A 94 14.71 -7.34 -8.96
CA GLY A 94 14.26 -7.42 -7.57
C GLY A 94 13.21 -6.37 -7.21
N TYR A 95 13.28 -5.18 -7.78
CA TYR A 95 12.28 -4.14 -7.53
C TYR A 95 10.96 -4.44 -8.25
N ARG A 96 11.00 -4.97 -9.48
CA ARG A 96 9.81 -5.50 -10.17
C ARG A 96 9.17 -6.64 -9.38
N GLN A 97 9.96 -7.53 -8.81
CA GLN A 97 9.46 -8.63 -7.97
C GLN A 97 8.74 -8.11 -6.73
N LYS A 98 9.30 -7.10 -6.04
CA LYS A 98 8.66 -6.45 -4.89
C LYS A 98 7.38 -5.70 -5.26
N ALA A 99 7.34 -5.03 -6.42
CA ALA A 99 6.11 -4.42 -6.90
C ALA A 99 5.01 -5.47 -7.17
N ARG A 100 5.38 -6.61 -7.78
CA ARG A 100 4.45 -7.72 -8.04
C ARG A 100 3.94 -8.38 -6.76
N SER A 101 4.71 -8.39 -5.67
CA SER A 101 4.22 -8.97 -4.40
C SER A 101 3.09 -8.16 -3.76
N PHE A 102 3.04 -6.84 -4.02
CA PHE A 102 1.91 -5.99 -3.61
C PHE A 102 0.62 -6.37 -4.33
N GLU A 103 0.71 -6.66 -5.63
CA GLU A 103 -0.42 -7.13 -6.44
C GLU A 103 -0.84 -8.55 -6.05
N LEU A 104 0.13 -9.42 -5.81
CA LEU A 104 -0.13 -10.81 -5.43
C LEU A 104 -1.05 -10.87 -4.21
N TYR A 105 -0.77 -10.07 -3.18
CA TYR A 105 -1.58 -10.01 -1.98
C TYR A 105 -3.02 -9.53 -2.28
N ALA A 106 -3.17 -8.44 -3.04
CA ALA A 106 -4.47 -7.88 -3.38
C ALA A 106 -5.33 -8.86 -4.20
N ILE A 107 -4.73 -9.53 -5.20
CA ILE A 107 -5.45 -10.51 -6.03
C ILE A 107 -5.82 -11.74 -5.21
N MET A 108 -4.92 -12.24 -4.36
CA MET A 108 -5.25 -13.34 -3.47
C MET A 108 -6.41 -12.98 -2.55
N ALA A 109 -6.38 -11.80 -1.93
CA ALA A 109 -7.46 -11.35 -1.06
C ALA A 109 -8.79 -11.20 -1.81
N TYR A 110 -8.77 -10.79 -3.08
CA TYR A 110 -9.95 -10.81 -3.97
C TYR A 110 -10.47 -12.23 -4.21
N LEU A 111 -9.60 -13.17 -4.59
CA LEU A 111 -9.98 -14.55 -4.87
C LEU A 111 -10.54 -15.24 -3.63
N GLU A 112 -9.96 -15.01 -2.45
CA GLU A 112 -10.46 -15.51 -1.17
C GLU A 112 -11.85 -14.96 -0.82
N THR A 113 -12.13 -13.69 -1.17
CA THR A 113 -13.44 -13.08 -0.91
C THR A 113 -14.52 -13.72 -1.79
N ARG A 114 -14.16 -14.10 -3.02
CA ARG A 114 -15.09 -14.71 -3.97
C ARG A 114 -15.37 -16.19 -3.67
N PHE A 115 -14.44 -16.85 -3.00
CA PHE A 115 -14.56 -18.23 -2.56
C PHE A 115 -14.23 -18.28 -1.06
N PRO A 116 -15.13 -17.84 -0.16
CA PRO A 116 -14.87 -17.81 1.28
C PRO A 116 -14.50 -19.20 1.80
N ALA A 117 -13.73 -19.25 2.90
CA ALA A 117 -13.33 -20.51 3.50
C ALA A 117 -14.57 -21.32 3.88
N LEU A 118 -14.58 -22.59 3.47
CA LEU A 118 -15.60 -23.53 3.92
C LEU A 118 -15.31 -23.82 5.40
N GLU A 119 -16.30 -23.65 6.26
CA GLU A 119 -16.22 -23.97 7.69
C GLU A 119 -16.01 -25.47 7.92
N SER A 120 -16.21 -26.29 6.88
CA SER A 120 -16.08 -27.74 6.91
C SER A 120 -14.63 -28.18 6.61
N GLY A 121 -14.07 -28.98 7.52
CA GLY A 121 -12.73 -29.58 7.38
C GLY A 121 -12.65 -30.70 6.34
N GLN A 122 -13.56 -30.77 5.36
CA GLN A 122 -13.55 -31.85 4.37
C GLN A 122 -12.49 -31.65 3.28
N PRO A 123 -11.54 -32.58 3.09
CA PRO A 123 -10.46 -32.44 2.10
C PRO A 123 -10.96 -32.27 0.65
N ARG A 124 -12.07 -32.93 0.28
CA ARG A 124 -12.65 -32.84 -1.08
C ARG A 124 -13.15 -31.44 -1.42
N GLU A 125 -13.62 -30.71 -0.42
CA GLU A 125 -14.08 -29.33 -0.56
C GLU A 125 -12.90 -28.37 -0.80
N LYS A 126 -11.75 -28.66 -0.18
CA LYS A 126 -10.51 -27.90 -0.40
C LYS A 126 -10.00 -28.02 -1.84
N GLU A 127 -9.92 -29.24 -2.38
CA GLU A 127 -9.46 -29.46 -3.76
C GLU A 127 -10.38 -28.79 -4.80
N ARG A 128 -11.70 -28.90 -4.59
CA ARG A 128 -12.68 -28.22 -5.44
C ARG A 128 -12.49 -26.70 -5.41
N ARG A 129 -12.31 -26.11 -4.22
CA ARG A 129 -12.06 -24.67 -4.07
C ARG A 129 -10.78 -24.24 -4.75
N GLU A 130 -9.68 -24.98 -4.58
CA GLU A 130 -8.42 -24.69 -5.27
C GLU A 130 -8.58 -24.73 -6.80
N TYR A 131 -9.37 -25.68 -7.31
CA TYR A 131 -9.70 -25.75 -8.74
C TYR A 131 -10.54 -24.56 -9.21
N GLU A 132 -11.59 -24.18 -8.47
CA GLU A 132 -12.44 -23.03 -8.82
C GLU A 132 -11.65 -21.72 -8.83
N ILE A 133 -10.76 -21.51 -7.85
CA ILE A 133 -9.88 -20.34 -7.83
C ILE A 133 -8.90 -20.37 -9.00
N LEU A 134 -8.30 -21.53 -9.30
CA LEU A 134 -7.42 -21.70 -10.45
C LEU A 134 -8.14 -21.33 -11.76
N GLN A 135 -9.36 -21.82 -11.97
CA GLN A 135 -10.15 -21.50 -13.16
C GLN A 135 -10.46 -20.01 -13.25
N LEU A 136 -10.84 -19.38 -12.12
CA LEU A 136 -11.10 -17.94 -12.12
C LEU A 136 -9.84 -17.13 -12.44
N ALA A 137 -8.70 -17.45 -11.83
CA ALA A 137 -7.45 -16.74 -12.10
C ALA A 137 -7.02 -16.85 -13.58
N LEU A 138 -7.24 -18.02 -14.20
CA LEU A 138 -6.99 -18.22 -15.63
C LEU A 138 -7.97 -17.44 -16.51
N ALA A 139 -9.26 -17.43 -16.16
CA ALA A 139 -10.28 -16.66 -16.87
C ALA A 139 -9.99 -15.16 -16.80
N ASP A 140 -9.72 -14.62 -15.61
CA ASP A 140 -9.36 -13.21 -15.41
C ASP A 140 -8.08 -12.87 -16.19
N ASN A 141 -7.08 -13.77 -16.22
CA ASN A 141 -5.87 -13.58 -17.00
C ASN A 141 -6.13 -13.50 -18.51
N ASN A 142 -7.07 -14.28 -19.04
CA ASN A 142 -7.48 -14.19 -20.44
C ASN A 142 -8.18 -12.85 -20.73
N VAL A 143 -9.02 -12.37 -19.81
CA VAL A 143 -9.63 -11.04 -19.90
C VAL A 143 -8.56 -9.95 -19.94
N VAL A 144 -7.58 -9.99 -19.03
CA VAL A 144 -6.45 -9.04 -19.01
C VAL A 144 -5.68 -9.07 -20.33
N LYS A 145 -5.33 -10.27 -20.84
CA LYS A 145 -4.59 -10.43 -22.10
C LYS A 145 -5.35 -10.04 -23.37
N SER A 146 -6.66 -9.87 -23.29
CA SER A 146 -7.46 -9.49 -24.45
C SER A 146 -7.31 -8.01 -24.79
N SER A 147 -7.15 -7.14 -23.79
CA SER A 147 -7.20 -5.68 -23.98
C SER A 147 -6.81 -4.89 -22.73
N LYS A 148 -6.48 -3.61 -22.92
CA LYS A 148 -6.30 -2.66 -21.81
C LYS A 148 -7.59 -2.49 -21.01
N ASP A 149 -8.74 -2.42 -21.67
CA ASP A 149 -10.04 -2.32 -21.00
C ASP A 149 -10.35 -3.56 -20.14
N GLY A 150 -9.95 -4.74 -20.62
CA GLY A 150 -10.02 -6.00 -19.86
C GLY A 150 -9.19 -5.93 -18.59
N ARG A 151 -7.95 -5.40 -18.66
CA ARG A 151 -7.14 -5.10 -17.47
C ARG A 151 -7.86 -4.16 -16.50
N ASP A 152 -8.31 -3.02 -16.99
CA ASP A 152 -8.90 -1.97 -16.14
C ASP A 152 -10.19 -2.47 -15.48
N LYS A 153 -10.97 -3.32 -16.17
CA LYS A 153 -12.13 -4.04 -15.61
C LYS A 153 -11.74 -4.97 -14.47
N ILE A 154 -10.67 -5.77 -14.63
CA ILE A 154 -10.20 -6.66 -13.56
C ILE A 154 -9.68 -5.85 -12.36
N ILE A 155 -8.91 -4.78 -12.60
CA ILE A 155 -8.45 -3.88 -11.53
C ILE A 155 -9.64 -3.31 -10.75
N SER A 156 -10.65 -2.78 -11.45
CA SER A 156 -11.86 -2.24 -10.84
C SER A 156 -12.60 -3.30 -10.01
N THR A 157 -12.76 -4.51 -10.56
CA THR A 157 -13.40 -5.64 -9.87
C THR A 157 -12.63 -6.00 -8.59
N VAL A 158 -11.30 -6.14 -8.66
CA VAL A 158 -10.47 -6.44 -7.49
C VAL A 158 -10.63 -5.36 -6.42
N ARG A 159 -10.59 -4.08 -6.80
CA ARG A 159 -10.77 -2.95 -5.85
C ARG A 159 -12.15 -2.98 -5.20
N GLU A 160 -13.20 -3.27 -5.95
CA GLU A 160 -14.56 -3.37 -5.40
C GLU A 160 -14.65 -4.46 -4.33
N TYR A 161 -14.16 -5.66 -4.63
CA TYR A 161 -14.17 -6.78 -3.68
C TYR A 161 -13.32 -6.51 -2.45
N LEU A 162 -12.12 -5.94 -2.61
CA LEU A 162 -11.27 -5.57 -1.48
C LEU A 162 -11.92 -4.48 -0.63
N SER A 163 -12.58 -3.50 -1.25
CA SER A 163 -13.33 -2.47 -0.53
C SER A 163 -14.48 -3.09 0.25
N ARG A 164 -15.25 -4.02 -0.33
CA ARG A 164 -16.30 -4.75 0.39
C ARG A 164 -15.72 -5.55 1.56
N ARG A 165 -14.62 -6.27 1.33
CA ARG A 165 -13.92 -7.03 2.38
C ARG A 165 -13.47 -6.12 3.53
N GLN A 166 -12.98 -4.93 3.21
CA GLN A 166 -12.57 -3.92 4.19
C GLN A 166 -13.71 -3.46 5.11
N TRP A 167 -14.95 -3.57 4.65
CA TRP A 167 -16.14 -3.26 5.43
C TRP A 167 -16.73 -4.48 6.14
N THR A 168 -16.65 -5.67 5.54
CA THR A 168 -17.23 -6.90 6.13
C THR A 168 -16.35 -7.52 7.21
N GLU A 169 -15.04 -7.29 7.20
CA GLU A 169 -14.15 -7.75 8.29
C GLU A 169 -14.28 -6.91 9.58
N ILE A 170 -15.05 -5.82 9.55
CA ILE A 170 -15.47 -5.13 10.76
C ILE A 170 -16.60 -5.94 11.40
N THR A 171 -16.24 -6.99 12.15
CA THR A 171 -17.23 -7.74 12.92
C THR A 171 -17.81 -6.84 14.02
N PRO A 172 -19.05 -7.08 14.48
CA PRO A 172 -19.62 -6.33 15.59
C PRO A 172 -18.73 -6.32 16.84
N GLU A 173 -18.02 -7.42 17.10
CA GLU A 173 -17.07 -7.56 18.21
C GLU A 173 -15.85 -6.68 18.00
N LEU A 174 -15.25 -6.68 16.79
CA LEU A 174 -14.13 -5.80 16.47
C LEU A 174 -14.54 -4.32 16.54
N ALA A 175 -15.72 -3.98 16.01
CA ALA A 175 -16.25 -2.62 16.11
C ALA A 175 -16.43 -2.20 17.58
N HIS A 176 -16.99 -3.09 18.41
CA HIS A 176 -17.19 -2.83 19.83
C HIS A 176 -15.87 -2.62 20.58
N ASP A 177 -14.90 -3.52 20.40
CA ASP A 177 -13.55 -3.44 21.00
C ASP A 177 -12.83 -2.15 20.56
N LEU A 178 -12.91 -1.80 19.28
CA LEU A 178 -12.38 -0.53 18.77
C LEU A 178 -13.06 0.68 19.44
N MET A 179 -14.38 0.69 19.57
CA MET A 179 -15.11 1.79 20.22
C MET A 179 -14.82 1.92 21.71
N GLU A 180 -14.64 0.81 22.43
CA GLU A 180 -14.20 0.81 23.82
C GLU A 180 -12.79 1.42 23.93
N ARG A 181 -11.88 1.00 23.05
CA ARG A 181 -10.51 1.50 23.02
C ARG A 181 -10.43 2.97 22.68
N VAL A 182 -11.32 3.50 21.83
CA VAL A 182 -11.40 4.95 21.52
C VAL A 182 -11.55 5.79 22.79
N GLN A 183 -12.13 5.27 23.88
CA GLN A 183 -12.31 6.04 25.11
C GLN A 183 -10.98 6.42 25.79
N SER A 184 -9.93 5.62 25.61
CA SER A 184 -8.62 5.88 26.21
C SER A 184 -7.73 6.72 25.29
N LYS A 185 -7.14 7.79 25.84
CA LYS A 185 -6.13 8.60 25.14
C LYS A 185 -4.87 7.80 24.77
N GLU A 186 -4.55 6.74 25.53
CA GLU A 186 -3.37 5.92 25.29
C GLU A 186 -3.49 5.04 24.04
N ASN A 187 -4.71 4.78 23.58
CA ASN A 187 -4.97 3.97 22.39
C ASN A 187 -4.93 4.83 21.13
N THR A 188 -3.79 5.46 20.87
CA THR A 188 -3.64 6.28 19.67
C THR A 188 -3.89 5.46 18.40
N PRO A 189 -4.38 6.07 17.30
CA PRO A 189 -4.59 5.36 16.05
C PRO A 189 -3.32 4.66 15.53
N GLY A 190 -2.14 5.22 15.78
CA GLY A 190 -0.85 4.57 15.50
C GLY A 190 -0.64 3.27 16.28
N LYS A 191 -0.95 3.26 17.59
CA LYS A 191 -0.87 2.06 18.43
C LYS A 191 -1.83 0.98 17.96
N ILE A 192 -3.08 1.34 17.67
CA ILE A 192 -4.10 0.44 17.13
C ILE A 192 -3.67 -0.13 15.78
N SER A 193 -3.16 0.70 14.87
CA SER A 193 -2.66 0.19 13.58
C SER A 193 -1.55 -0.87 13.74
N MET A 194 -0.69 -0.74 14.75
CA MET A 194 0.33 -1.74 15.06
C MET A 194 -0.27 -3.00 15.66
N GLU A 195 -1.14 -2.87 16.66
CA GLU A 195 -1.75 -4.00 17.38
C GLU A 195 -2.60 -4.89 16.47
N TYR A 196 -3.40 -4.29 15.58
CA TYR A 196 -4.21 -5.07 14.64
C TYR A 196 -3.45 -5.48 13.37
N GLY A 197 -2.18 -5.07 13.25
CA GLY A 197 -1.32 -5.41 12.13
C GLY A 197 -1.93 -4.97 10.80
N ILE A 198 -2.33 -3.71 10.67
CA ILE A 198 -3.09 -3.23 9.49
C ILE A 198 -2.23 -3.15 8.21
N GLY A 199 -0.90 -3.24 8.33
CA GLY A 199 0.00 -3.57 7.20
C GLY A 199 0.44 -5.04 7.15
N GLY A 200 -0.07 -5.90 8.04
CA GLY A 200 0.25 -7.32 8.26
C GLY A 200 1.24 -7.56 9.39
N GLU A 201 0.93 -8.35 10.43
CA GLU A 201 1.90 -8.74 11.50
C GLU A 201 3.25 -9.24 10.94
N SER A 202 3.21 -9.96 9.82
CA SER A 202 4.41 -10.48 9.15
C SER A 202 5.26 -9.43 8.42
N THR A 203 4.75 -8.22 8.19
CA THR A 203 5.48 -7.13 7.51
C THR A 203 6.17 -6.20 8.50
N TRP A 204 5.66 -6.12 9.72
CA TRP A 204 6.22 -5.26 10.76
C TRP A 204 7.36 -5.93 11.55
N VAL A 205 7.28 -7.24 11.74
CA VAL A 205 8.20 -8.01 12.61
C VAL A 205 9.33 -8.67 11.82
N SER A 206 9.08 -9.11 10.58
CA SER A 206 10.16 -9.63 9.73
C SER A 206 10.86 -8.47 9.03
N LYS A 207 12.15 -8.28 9.31
CA LYS A 207 12.97 -7.12 8.93
C LYS A 207 12.96 -6.74 7.43
N ASN A 208 12.38 -7.58 6.56
CA ASN A 208 12.48 -7.46 5.11
C ASN A 208 11.13 -7.38 4.36
N ARG A 209 9.98 -7.35 5.04
CA ARG A 209 8.68 -7.42 4.37
C ARG A 209 7.95 -6.08 4.43
N ILE A 210 7.79 -5.41 3.30
CA ILE A 210 6.93 -4.23 3.21
C ILE A 210 5.57 -4.70 2.70
N GLY A 211 4.54 -4.66 3.57
CA GLY A 211 3.16 -4.96 3.19
C GLY A 211 2.52 -3.85 2.39
N ASN A 212 1.47 -4.19 1.65
CA ASN A 212 0.57 -3.21 1.03
C ASN A 212 -0.56 -2.86 2.02
N PRO A 213 -0.49 -1.75 2.77
CA PRO A 213 -1.54 -1.41 3.73
C PRO A 213 -2.85 -1.05 3.04
N PHE A 214 -2.80 -0.63 1.77
CA PHE A 214 -3.99 -0.27 0.98
C PHE A 214 -4.87 -1.48 0.64
N ALA A 215 -4.25 -2.65 0.52
CA ALA A 215 -4.94 -3.91 0.25
C ALA A 215 -5.40 -4.62 1.54
N SER A 216 -5.04 -4.07 2.72
CA SER A 216 -5.39 -4.68 4.00
C SER A 216 -6.90 -4.69 4.20
N PRO A 217 -7.49 -5.82 4.59
CA PRO A 217 -8.91 -5.86 4.89
C PRO A 217 -9.27 -5.15 6.20
N LYS A 218 -8.28 -4.75 7.01
CA LYS A 218 -8.50 -3.97 8.23
C LYS A 218 -8.42 -2.45 8.01
N LEU A 219 -8.12 -2.00 6.78
CA LEU A 219 -7.95 -0.57 6.50
C LEU A 219 -9.23 0.23 6.74
N GLY A 220 -10.40 -0.31 6.35
CA GLY A 220 -11.69 0.35 6.60
C GLY A 220 -11.95 0.57 8.09
N ALA A 221 -11.68 -0.44 8.91
CA ALA A 221 -11.76 -0.37 10.37
C ALA A 221 -10.86 0.74 10.94
N LEU A 222 -9.62 0.84 10.44
CA LEU A 222 -8.66 1.86 10.87
C LEU A 222 -9.13 3.27 10.54
N VAL A 223 -9.63 3.48 9.32
CA VAL A 223 -10.13 4.79 8.89
C VAL A 223 -11.31 5.22 9.75
N GLY A 224 -12.24 4.29 10.05
CA GLY A 224 -13.33 4.52 11.00
C GLY A 224 -12.81 4.86 12.40
N TYR A 225 -11.84 4.10 12.90
CA TYR A 225 -11.22 4.34 14.21
C TYR A 225 -10.56 5.72 14.31
N ILE A 226 -9.80 6.13 13.29
CA ILE A 226 -9.17 7.46 13.24
C ILE A 226 -10.24 8.56 13.36
N GLY A 227 -11.36 8.41 12.62
CA GLY A 227 -12.46 9.35 12.65
C GLY A 227 -13.06 9.51 14.05
N GLU A 228 -13.38 8.39 14.71
CA GLU A 228 -13.96 8.41 16.05
C GLU A 228 -12.97 8.88 17.11
N TYR A 229 -11.70 8.48 17.02
CA TYR A 229 -10.64 8.95 17.92
C TYR A 229 -10.43 10.47 17.83
N ASN A 230 -10.40 11.02 16.61
CA ASN A 230 -10.27 12.46 16.38
C ASN A 230 -11.44 13.24 16.98
N LYS A 231 -12.67 12.75 16.80
CA LYS A 231 -13.88 13.34 17.40
C LYS A 231 -13.82 13.30 18.93
N GLN A 232 -13.53 12.14 19.50
CA GLN A 232 -13.54 11.90 20.95
C GLN A 232 -12.48 12.73 21.68
N HIS A 233 -11.27 12.85 21.11
CA HIS A 233 -10.14 13.49 21.79
C HIS A 233 -9.79 14.88 21.25
N HIS A 234 -10.60 15.41 20.34
CA HIS A 234 -10.33 16.68 19.64
C HIS A 234 -8.92 16.73 19.02
N THR A 235 -8.54 15.65 18.35
CA THR A 235 -7.24 15.51 17.66
C THR A 235 -7.42 15.52 16.14
N SER A 236 -6.30 15.53 15.41
CA SER A 236 -6.28 15.61 13.95
C SER A 236 -5.38 14.55 13.32
N TRP A 237 -5.42 13.31 13.82
CA TRP A 237 -4.67 12.20 13.23
C TRP A 237 -5.11 11.97 11.79
N THR A 238 -4.15 11.90 10.87
CA THR A 238 -4.38 11.49 9.48
C THR A 238 -3.97 10.04 9.27
N LEU A 239 -4.40 9.43 8.17
CA LEU A 239 -3.94 8.08 7.81
C LEU A 239 -2.41 8.03 7.61
N LEU A 240 -1.82 9.10 7.09
CA LEU A 240 -0.38 9.24 6.97
C LEU A 240 0.32 9.22 8.33
N ASP A 241 -0.18 9.95 9.33
CA ASP A 241 0.38 9.95 10.70
C ASP A 241 0.35 8.54 11.30
N VAL A 242 -0.77 7.83 11.08
CA VAL A 242 -0.93 6.45 11.53
C VAL A 242 0.06 5.52 10.85
N PHE A 243 0.30 5.66 9.55
CA PHE A 243 1.34 4.89 8.86
C PHE A 243 2.74 5.27 9.35
N ILE A 244 3.05 6.53 9.59
CA ILE A 244 4.35 6.94 10.14
C ILE A 244 4.57 6.28 11.51
N ALA A 245 3.56 6.27 12.37
CA ALA A 245 3.60 5.59 13.67
C ALA A 245 3.75 4.07 13.51
N GLY A 246 2.94 3.45 12.65
CA GLY A 246 2.93 1.99 12.42
C GLY A 246 4.21 1.46 11.77
N TYR A 247 4.73 2.17 10.77
CA TYR A 247 6.03 1.91 10.14
C TYR A 247 7.21 2.37 11.00
N ARG A 248 6.97 3.03 12.15
CA ARG A 248 8.02 3.51 13.05
C ARG A 248 9.00 4.46 12.34
N GLY A 249 8.49 5.35 11.51
CA GLY A 249 9.27 6.41 10.89
C GLY A 249 8.91 6.71 9.44
N GLU A 250 9.15 7.96 9.05
CA GLU A 250 8.82 8.52 7.74
C GLU A 250 9.58 7.82 6.60
N ALA A 251 10.82 7.37 6.82
CA ALA A 251 11.62 6.70 5.80
C ALA A 251 11.04 5.35 5.35
N LYS A 252 10.51 4.55 6.28
CA LYS A 252 9.84 3.29 5.96
C LYS A 252 8.53 3.52 5.21
N VAL A 253 7.78 4.56 5.60
CA VAL A 253 6.58 4.99 4.85
C VAL A 253 6.95 5.42 3.44
N ALA A 254 7.98 6.25 3.26
CA ALA A 254 8.45 6.68 1.95
C ALA A 254 8.85 5.50 1.05
N GLY A 255 9.57 4.53 1.61
CA GLY A 255 9.93 3.28 0.93
C GLY A 255 8.73 2.42 0.56
N MET A 256 7.75 2.32 1.47
CA MET A 256 6.50 1.61 1.23
C MET A 256 5.68 2.25 0.13
N LEU A 257 5.43 3.55 0.22
CA LEU A 257 4.69 4.31 -0.78
C LEU A 257 5.38 4.25 -2.14
N SER A 258 6.72 4.19 -2.12
CA SER A 258 7.52 3.99 -3.30
C SER A 258 7.29 2.66 -4.02
N LEU A 259 7.07 1.59 -3.28
CA LEU A 259 6.69 0.31 -3.88
C LEU A 259 5.21 0.34 -4.28
N ALA A 260 4.35 0.84 -3.38
CA ALA A 260 2.91 0.86 -3.55
C ALA A 260 2.45 1.69 -4.76
N ARG A 261 3.14 2.77 -5.14
CA ARG A 261 2.81 3.55 -6.35
C ARG A 261 2.96 2.77 -7.66
N LEU A 262 3.70 1.67 -7.65
CA LEU A 262 3.82 0.75 -8.78
C LEU A 262 2.68 -0.26 -8.81
N SER A 263 1.83 -0.29 -7.79
CA SER A 263 0.64 -1.10 -7.82
C SER A 263 -0.28 -0.64 -8.96
N CYS A 264 -0.80 -1.58 -9.74
CA CYS A 264 -1.87 -1.29 -10.69
C CYS A 264 -3.24 -1.16 -10.00
N ILE A 265 -3.39 -1.74 -8.81
CA ILE A 265 -4.62 -1.68 -8.01
C ILE A 265 -4.67 -0.42 -7.14
N TYR A 266 -3.59 -0.11 -6.40
CA TYR A 266 -3.54 0.96 -5.39
C TYR A 266 -2.49 2.04 -5.68
N GLY A 267 -1.97 2.09 -6.91
CA GLY A 267 -0.91 3.02 -7.27
C GLY A 267 -1.30 4.48 -7.09
N ARG A 268 -2.57 4.83 -7.32
CA ARG A 268 -3.08 6.20 -7.19
C ARG A 268 -3.11 6.65 -5.73
N GLU A 269 -3.65 5.82 -4.84
CA GLU A 269 -3.73 6.09 -3.40
C GLU A 269 -2.34 6.24 -2.79
N ALA A 270 -1.40 5.37 -3.19
CA ALA A 270 -0.02 5.47 -2.77
C ALA A 270 0.67 6.77 -3.27
N GLN A 271 0.42 7.19 -4.51
CA GLN A 271 0.95 8.46 -5.04
C GLN A 271 0.38 9.67 -4.31
N GLN A 272 -0.92 9.65 -4.03
CA GLN A 272 -1.59 10.71 -3.29
C GLN A 272 -1.02 10.83 -1.87
N MET A 273 -0.86 9.72 -1.18
CA MET A 273 -0.27 9.71 0.16
C MET A 273 1.23 10.07 0.16
N GLU A 274 1.96 9.73 -0.89
CA GLU A 274 3.36 10.16 -1.06
C GLU A 274 3.45 11.68 -1.22
N LYS A 275 2.53 12.27 -1.98
CA LYS A 275 2.40 13.73 -2.09
C LYS A 275 2.10 14.35 -0.73
N GLU A 276 1.19 13.78 0.06
CA GLU A 276 0.90 14.24 1.43
C GLU A 276 2.13 14.18 2.34
N LEU A 277 2.95 13.13 2.22
CA LEU A 277 4.23 13.01 2.93
C LEU A 277 5.19 14.15 2.55
N PHE A 278 5.32 14.44 1.26
CA PHE A 278 6.17 15.53 0.80
C PHE A 278 5.64 16.90 1.23
N GLU A 279 4.32 17.13 1.14
CA GLU A 279 3.70 18.35 1.65
C GLU A 279 3.90 18.53 3.15
N MET A 280 3.84 17.45 3.93
CA MET A 280 4.18 17.47 5.36
C MET A 280 5.64 17.89 5.56
N TRP A 281 6.60 17.30 4.83
CA TRP A 281 8.02 17.70 4.89
C TRP A 281 8.23 19.17 4.52
N LEU A 282 7.57 19.63 3.45
CA LEU A 282 7.64 21.02 3.00
C LEU A 282 7.01 22.00 4.01
N ARG A 283 5.93 21.61 4.70
CA ARG A 283 5.30 22.41 5.78
C ARG A 283 6.17 22.47 7.02
N LYS A 284 6.86 21.38 7.37
CA LYS A 284 7.88 21.33 8.43
C LYS A 284 9.15 22.11 8.09
N GLY A 285 9.25 22.68 6.89
CA GLY A 285 10.44 23.40 6.44
C GLY A 285 11.65 22.50 6.20
N LEU A 286 11.43 21.20 5.96
CA LEU A 286 12.55 20.27 5.76
C LEU A 286 13.25 20.58 4.45
N LYS A 287 14.56 20.69 4.52
CA LYS A 287 15.44 20.86 3.36
C LYS A 287 15.85 19.52 2.76
N ILE A 288 16.47 19.54 1.58
CA ILE A 288 16.90 18.33 0.85
C ILE A 288 17.81 17.47 1.75
N VAL A 289 18.79 18.08 2.43
CA VAL A 289 19.73 17.37 3.31
C VAL A 289 19.03 16.69 4.48
N GLN A 290 18.01 17.34 5.07
CA GLN A 290 17.25 16.75 6.17
C GLN A 290 16.44 15.53 5.71
N VAL A 291 15.83 15.60 4.53
CA VAL A 291 15.11 14.46 3.94
C VAL A 291 16.06 13.32 3.56
N VAL A 292 17.26 13.62 3.05
CA VAL A 292 18.32 12.62 2.86
C VAL A 292 18.61 11.91 4.18
N ASN A 293 18.86 12.65 5.26
CA ASN A 293 19.13 12.06 6.57
C ASN A 293 17.98 11.18 7.07
N ILE A 294 16.72 11.62 6.92
CA ILE A 294 15.54 10.81 7.22
C ILE A 294 15.58 9.50 6.46
N LEU A 295 15.72 9.55 5.14
CA LEU A 295 15.71 8.35 4.28
C LEU A 295 16.90 7.42 4.56
N LEU A 296 18.06 7.96 4.93
CA LEU A 296 19.25 7.19 5.29
C LEU A 296 19.14 6.48 6.65
N THR A 297 18.25 6.89 7.56
CA THR A 297 18.08 6.24 8.88
C THR A 297 17.73 4.75 8.81
N GLN A 298 17.27 4.26 7.66
CA GLN A 298 16.86 2.88 7.43
C GLN A 298 17.92 2.03 6.70
N ILE A 299 19.04 2.64 6.29
CA ILE A 299 20.11 1.89 5.63
C ILE A 299 20.89 1.13 6.71
N THR A 300 20.58 -0.16 6.86
CA THR A 300 21.53 -1.14 7.38
C THR A 300 22.49 -1.53 6.24
N ASN A 301 23.70 -1.98 6.56
CA ASN A 301 24.85 -2.17 5.64
C ASN A 301 24.62 -3.07 4.39
N ASP A 302 23.42 -3.58 4.15
CA ASP A 302 23.07 -4.39 2.99
C ASP A 302 22.47 -3.52 1.87
N ARG A 303 23.00 -3.68 0.65
CA ARG A 303 22.67 -2.89 -0.55
C ARG A 303 21.23 -2.99 -1.13
N PRO A 304 20.27 -3.84 -0.69
CA PRO A 304 18.92 -3.87 -1.29
C PRO A 304 18.09 -2.59 -1.14
N TRP A 305 18.50 -1.61 -0.33
CA TRP A 305 17.65 -0.48 0.06
C TRP A 305 17.83 0.79 -0.78
N LEU A 306 18.71 0.79 -1.79
CA LEU A 306 19.00 1.99 -2.57
C LEU A 306 17.75 2.60 -3.21
N TYR A 307 16.75 1.78 -3.58
CA TYR A 307 15.48 2.25 -4.11
C TYR A 307 14.58 2.94 -3.06
N ILE A 308 14.68 2.58 -1.77
CA ILE A 308 13.92 3.21 -0.68
C ILE A 308 14.35 4.66 -0.51
N VAL A 309 15.62 4.96 -0.80
CA VAL A 309 16.15 6.32 -0.72
C VAL A 309 16.00 7.04 -2.04
N LYS A 310 16.50 6.45 -3.13
CA LYS A 310 16.62 7.07 -4.45
C LYS A 310 15.31 7.65 -4.95
N ASP A 311 14.28 6.82 -4.96
CA ASP A 311 13.04 7.18 -5.63
C ASP A 311 12.24 8.25 -4.86
N PRO A 312 11.95 8.09 -3.55
CA PRO A 312 11.34 9.16 -2.76
C PRO A 312 12.14 10.45 -2.83
N LEU A 313 13.48 10.37 -2.69
CA LEU A 313 14.33 11.55 -2.69
C LEU A 313 14.26 12.28 -4.02
N LYS A 314 14.34 11.56 -5.14
CA LYS A 314 14.18 12.14 -6.48
C LYS A 314 12.88 12.93 -6.60
N ARG A 315 11.74 12.34 -6.20
CA ARG A 315 10.44 13.01 -6.30
C ARG A 315 10.30 14.16 -5.30
N TYR A 316 10.87 14.03 -4.10
CA TYR A 316 10.93 15.11 -3.14
C TYR A 316 11.72 16.30 -3.66
N ILE A 317 12.91 16.08 -4.24
CA ILE A 317 13.74 17.14 -4.85
C ILE A 317 12.94 17.87 -5.93
N LEU A 318 12.21 17.14 -6.78
CA LEU A 318 11.35 17.76 -7.80
C LEU A 318 10.23 18.62 -7.17
N ALA A 319 9.56 18.10 -6.14
CA ALA A 319 8.52 18.85 -5.42
C ALA A 319 9.09 20.09 -4.71
N PHE A 320 10.30 19.98 -4.14
CA PHE A 320 11.01 21.06 -3.48
C PHE A 320 11.41 22.16 -4.48
N SER A 321 12.02 21.80 -5.61
CA SER A 321 12.36 22.74 -6.69
C SER A 321 11.11 23.44 -7.24
N GLN A 322 10.02 22.71 -7.42
CA GLN A 322 8.75 23.26 -7.88
C GLN A 322 8.20 24.30 -6.88
N LYS A 323 8.23 24.02 -5.57
CA LYS A 323 7.77 24.96 -4.53
C LYS A 323 8.52 26.30 -4.58
N TYR A 324 9.81 26.28 -4.89
CA TYR A 324 10.65 27.48 -4.95
C TYR A 324 10.84 28.05 -6.36
N SER A 325 10.15 27.48 -7.37
CA SER A 325 10.34 27.82 -8.78
C SER A 325 11.82 27.80 -9.22
N ALA A 326 12.60 26.90 -8.63
CA ALA A 326 14.03 26.80 -8.90
C ALA A 326 14.28 26.14 -10.27
N PRO A 327 15.23 26.62 -11.07
CA PRO A 327 15.61 25.98 -12.33
C PRO A 327 16.09 24.53 -12.12
N GLU A 328 15.82 23.66 -13.10
CA GLU A 328 16.25 22.25 -13.03
C GLU A 328 17.76 22.10 -12.80
N GLN A 329 18.55 23.04 -13.33
CA GLN A 329 20.00 23.12 -13.19
C GLN A 329 20.46 23.07 -11.73
N CYS A 330 19.71 23.69 -10.80
CA CYS A 330 20.02 23.69 -9.37
C CYS A 330 20.00 22.29 -8.73
N THR A 331 19.34 21.33 -9.38
CA THR A 331 19.18 19.95 -8.88
C THR A 331 19.71 18.89 -9.82
N ALA A 332 20.25 19.28 -10.98
CA ALA A 332 20.65 18.36 -12.03
C ALA A 332 21.73 17.38 -11.56
N LYS A 333 22.71 17.83 -10.76
CA LYS A 333 23.79 16.97 -10.27
C LYS A 333 23.29 15.86 -9.35
N ILE A 334 22.52 16.20 -8.31
CA ILE A 334 21.93 15.20 -7.41
C ILE A 334 20.96 14.27 -8.15
N LEU A 335 20.15 14.79 -9.07
CA LEU A 335 19.24 13.96 -9.87
C LEU A 335 19.99 13.00 -10.80
N ASN A 336 21.15 13.40 -11.33
CA ASN A 336 22.01 12.54 -12.13
C ASN A 336 22.72 11.50 -11.25
N LEU A 337 23.22 11.87 -10.08
CA LEU A 337 23.77 10.94 -9.10
C LEU A 337 22.73 9.85 -8.74
N LEU A 338 21.48 10.26 -8.51
CA LEU A 338 20.40 9.31 -8.24
C LEU A 338 20.11 8.38 -9.43
N LYS A 339 20.47 8.72 -10.67
CA LYS A 339 20.29 7.83 -11.84
C LYS A 339 21.35 6.73 -11.91
N THR A 340 22.58 6.96 -11.45
CA THR A 340 23.72 6.07 -11.71
C THR A 340 23.73 4.77 -10.89
N ASP A 341 22.84 4.60 -9.91
CA ASP A 341 22.76 3.46 -8.98
C ASP A 341 24.06 3.18 -8.19
N VAL A 342 25.09 4.01 -8.35
CA VAL A 342 26.41 3.90 -7.74
C VAL A 342 26.73 5.24 -7.09
N PHE A 343 26.39 5.36 -5.80
CA PHE A 343 26.77 6.49 -4.96
C PHE A 343 26.86 6.05 -3.50
N SER A 344 27.77 6.68 -2.77
CA SER A 344 27.88 6.58 -1.32
C SER A 344 26.92 7.56 -0.63
N SER A 345 26.55 7.27 0.61
CA SER A 345 25.76 8.20 1.43
C SER A 345 26.45 9.56 1.58
N LYS A 346 27.80 9.57 1.60
CA LYS A 346 28.61 10.79 1.68
C LYS A 346 28.48 11.64 0.42
N GLU A 347 28.62 11.04 -0.76
CA GLU A 347 28.43 11.75 -2.04
C GLU A 347 27.01 12.30 -2.16
N LEU A 348 26.00 11.50 -1.76
CA LEU A 348 24.61 11.95 -1.78
C LEU A 348 24.38 13.18 -0.89
N LEU A 349 24.95 13.20 0.31
CA LEU A 349 24.85 14.34 1.21
C LEU A 349 25.56 15.60 0.68
N ILE A 350 26.74 15.43 0.06
CA ILE A 350 27.49 16.54 -0.56
C ILE A 350 26.68 17.17 -1.68
N GLU A 351 26.13 16.36 -2.59
CA GLU A 351 25.32 16.87 -3.71
C GLU A 351 23.98 17.45 -3.23
N ALA A 352 23.40 16.92 -2.16
CA ALA A 352 22.19 17.49 -1.54
C ALA A 352 22.45 18.87 -0.95
N GLN A 353 23.57 19.06 -0.25
CA GLN A 353 24.00 20.36 0.29
C GLN A 353 24.31 21.37 -0.81
N ALA A 354 24.92 20.93 -1.93
CA ALA A 354 25.17 21.78 -3.08
C ALA A 354 23.85 22.25 -3.71
N ALA A 355 22.93 21.33 -4.01
CA ALA A 355 21.63 21.64 -4.58
C ALA A 355 20.81 22.60 -3.71
N GLU A 356 20.82 22.38 -2.39
CA GLU A 356 20.13 23.25 -1.44
C GLU A 356 20.66 24.69 -1.46
N ARG A 357 22.00 24.87 -1.45
CA ARG A 357 22.62 26.20 -1.55
C ARG A 357 22.30 26.91 -2.85
N GLU A 358 22.32 26.18 -3.98
CA GLU A 358 21.99 26.75 -5.29
C GLU A 358 20.53 27.24 -5.34
N ILE A 359 19.59 26.51 -4.72
CA ILE A 359 18.18 26.92 -4.61
C ILE A 359 18.04 28.15 -3.70
N GLU A 360 18.73 28.18 -2.55
CA GLU A 360 18.67 29.32 -1.62
C GLU A 360 19.20 30.61 -2.25
N ASP A 361 20.33 30.53 -2.94
CA ASP A 361 20.92 31.64 -3.69
C ASP A 361 19.97 32.15 -4.78
N PHE A 362 19.30 31.23 -5.50
CA PHE A 362 18.29 31.57 -6.51
C PHE A 362 17.11 32.32 -5.88
N VAL A 363 16.55 31.80 -4.79
CA VAL A 363 15.42 32.43 -4.08
C VAL A 363 15.82 33.81 -3.54
N LEU A 364 17.03 33.96 -3.02
CA LEU A 364 17.52 35.25 -2.51
C LEU A 364 17.67 36.28 -3.63
N LYS A 365 18.20 35.89 -4.80
CA LYS A 365 18.30 36.76 -5.98
C LYS A 365 16.93 37.17 -6.50
N ALA A 366 15.98 36.23 -6.58
CA ALA A 366 14.62 36.52 -7.03
C ALA A 366 13.87 37.50 -6.11
N LYS A 367 14.10 37.43 -4.79
CA LYS A 367 13.55 38.42 -3.84
C LYS A 367 14.13 39.81 -4.05
N LYS A 368 15.45 39.90 -4.29
CA LYS A 368 16.15 41.19 -4.53
C LYS A 368 15.77 41.86 -5.85
N SER A 369 15.28 41.11 -6.85
CA SER A 369 14.84 41.69 -8.13
C SER A 369 13.42 42.24 -8.10
N VAL A 370 12.64 41.92 -7.06
CA VAL A 370 11.24 42.37 -6.90
C VAL A 370 11.15 43.58 -5.94
N SER A 371 12.13 43.71 -5.03
CA SER A 371 12.34 44.90 -4.20
C SER A 371 13.07 46.00 -4.97
#